data_AF-A0A974SFH4-F1
#
_entry.id   AF-A0A974SFH4-F1
#
_cell.length_a   1.000
_cell.length_b   1.000
_cell.length_c   1.000
_cell.angle_alpha   90.00
_cell.angle_beta   90.00
_cell.angle_gamma   90.00
#
_symmetry.space_group_name_H-M   'P 1'
#
loop_
_entity.id
_entity.type
_entity.pdbx_description
1 polymer ?
#
loop_
_entity_poly.entity_id
_entity_poly.type
_entity_poly.pdbx_seq_one_letter_code
_entity_poly.pdbx_strand_id
1 'polypeptide(L)' 'MTTTTLRHFKGGTLEVTEVPIQKCDCDEEFVLEDAALIAGYTRMLGDRSIVGKITISLNELKGTYSVQDFLPA' A
#
# COMPACT_ATOMS: atom_id res chain seq x y z
N MET A 1 12.46 11.71 2.28
CA MET A 1 12.66 10.60 3.23
C MET A 1 11.65 9.52 2.89
N THR A 2 11.99 8.25 3.10
CA THR A 2 11.08 7.13 2.87
C THR A 2 10.81 6.40 4.18
N THR A 3 9.61 5.86 4.32
CA THR A 3 9.20 5.05 5.47
C THR A 3 8.71 3.67 5.02
N THR A 4 8.53 2.79 6.00
CA THR A 4 7.86 1.51 5.82
C THR A 4 6.49 1.61 6.48
N THR A 5 5.44 1.26 5.76
CA THR A 5 4.08 1.18 6.29
C THR A 5 3.62 -0.26 6.36
N LEU A 6 2.85 -0.58 7.40
CA LEU A 6 2.37 -1.93 7.66
C LEU A 6 0.84 -1.91 7.72
N ARG A 7 0.21 -2.76 6.92
CA ARG A 7 -1.24 -2.90 6.79
C ARG A 7 -1.65 -4.33 7.08
N HIS A 8 -2.70 -4.50 7.87
CA HIS A 8 -3.29 -5.80 8.13
C HIS A 8 -4.43 -6.06 7.16
N PHE A 9 -4.52 -7.29 6.65
CA PHE A 9 -5.64 -7.74 5.83
C PHE A 9 -6.11 -9.12 6.28
N LYS A 10 -7.27 -9.55 5.78
CA LYS A 10 -7.82 -10.86 6.11
C LYS A 10 -6.89 -11.97 5.58
N GLY A 11 -6.16 -12.62 6.48
CA GLY A 11 -5.21 -13.69 6.13
C GLY A 11 -3.74 -13.35 6.43
N GLY A 12 -3.41 -12.08 6.71
CA GLY A 12 -2.03 -11.74 7.03
C GLY A 12 -1.71 -10.25 7.05
N THR A 13 -0.48 -9.94 6.68
CA THR A 13 0.10 -8.60 6.85
C THR A 13 0.84 -8.19 5.59
N LEU A 14 0.58 -6.98 5.12
CA LEU A 14 1.29 -6.31 4.04
C LEU A 14 2.26 -5.29 4.63
N GLU A 15 3.54 -5.41 4.29
CA GLU A 15 4.59 -4.47 4.61
C GLU A 15 5.01 -3.78 3.32
N VAL A 16 4.78 -2.47 3.21
CA VAL A 16 5.16 -1.67 2.05
C VAL A 16 6.35 -0.79 2.42
N THR A 17 7.48 -1.02 1.75
CA THR A 17 8.73 -0.28 1.96
C THR A 17 8.87 0.87 0.97
N GLU A 18 9.81 1.78 1.26
CA GLU A 18 10.19 2.89 0.36
C GLU A 18 9.06 3.91 0.08
N VAL A 19 8.12 4.05 1.01
CA VAL A 19 6.99 4.97 0.84
C VAL A 19 7.47 6.40 1.08
N PRO A 20 7.36 7.32 0.11
CA PRO A 20 7.78 8.70 0.29
C PRO A 20 6.88 9.37 1.33
N ILE A 21 7.51 9.91 2.37
CA ILE A 21 6.83 10.73 3.37
C ILE A 21 7.06 12.20 3.07
N GLN A 22 5.98 12.96 3.00
CA GLN A 22 6.04 14.41 2.96
C GLN A 22 5.88 14.91 4.40
N LYS A 23 6.94 15.47 4.98
CA LYS A 23 6.85 16.15 6.28
C LYS A 23 6.15 17.49 6.07
N CYS A 24 4.88 17.56 6.44
CA CYS A 24 4.19 18.81 6.71
C CYS A 24 4.14 19.03 8.23
N ASP A 25 4.00 20.29 8.67
CA ASP A 25 3.89 20.67 10.10
C ASP A 25 2.67 20.06 10.83
N CYS A 26 1.83 19.32 10.11
CA CYS A 26 0.65 18.62 10.62
C CYS A 26 0.70 17.17 10.12
N ASP A 27 1.36 16.30 10.88
CA ASP A 27 1.42 14.84 10.69
C ASP A 27 2.06 14.33 9.37
N GLU A 28 2.62 13.12 9.43
CA GLU A 28 3.26 12.47 8.29
C GLU A 28 2.18 12.07 7.26
N GLU A 29 1.98 12.89 6.24
CA GLU A 29 1.05 12.57 5.15
C GLU A 29 1.73 11.74 4.06
N PHE A 30 1.14 10.58 3.79
CA PHE A 30 1.38 9.84 2.56
C PHE A 30 0.77 10.61 1.38
N VAL A 31 1.41 10.55 0.21
CA VAL A 31 0.77 11.02 -1.02
C VAL A 31 -0.56 10.25 -1.17
N LEU A 32 -1.67 10.96 -1.36
CA LEU A 32 -3.01 10.37 -1.38
C LEU A 32 -3.12 9.21 -2.38
N GLU A 33 -2.49 9.35 -3.54
CA GLU A 33 -2.41 8.32 -4.57
C GLU A 33 -1.71 7.06 -4.08
N ASP A 34 -0.60 7.20 -3.35
CA ASP A 34 0.17 6.08 -2.79
C ASP A 34 -0.63 5.37 -1.70
N ALA A 35 -1.30 6.15 -0.86
CA ALA A 35 -2.19 5.62 0.17
C ALA A 35 -3.36 4.83 -0.44
N ALA A 36 -3.97 5.34 -1.52
CA ALA A 36 -5.03 4.65 -2.24
C ALA A 36 -4.54 3.36 -2.89
N LEU A 37 -3.36 3.37 -3.50
CA LEU A 37 -2.74 2.20 -4.12
C LEU A 37 -2.46 1.09 -3.09
N ILE A 38 -1.85 1.45 -1.96
CA ILE A 38 -1.57 0.53 -0.86
C ILE A 38 -2.86 -0.06 -0.30
N ALA A 39 -3.90 0.78 -0.10
CA ALA A 39 -5.20 0.32 0.39
C ALA A 39 -5.88 -0.64 -0.60
N GLY A 40 -5.85 -0.32 -1.90
CA GLY A 40 -6.38 -1.16 -2.97
C GLY A 40 -5.70 -2.53 -3.03
N TYR A 41 -4.37 -2.55 -2.99
CA TYR A 41 -3.59 -3.78 -2.98
C TYR A 41 -3.85 -4.61 -1.71
N THR A 42 -3.89 -3.97 -0.54
CA THR A 42 -4.24 -4.63 0.74
C THR A 42 -5.59 -5.32 0.65
N ARG A 43 -6.60 -4.65 0.08
CA ARG A 43 -7.93 -5.22 -0.12
C ARG A 43 -7.90 -6.40 -1.09
N MET A 44 -7.23 -6.25 -2.24
CA MET A 44 -7.11 -7.32 -3.23
C MET A 44 -6.49 -8.58 -2.64
N LEU A 45 -5.47 -8.46 -1.79
CA LEU A 45 -4.86 -9.60 -1.10
C LEU A 45 -5.85 -10.34 -0.19
N GLY A 46 -6.67 -9.58 0.54
CA GLY A 46 -7.74 -10.14 1.36
C GLY A 46 -8.83 -10.82 0.53
N ASP A 47 -9.27 -10.19 -0.57
CA ASP A 47 -10.30 -10.72 -1.47
C ASP A 47 -9.82 -12.01 -2.18
N ARG A 48 -8.52 -12.09 -2.49
CA ARG A 48 -7.88 -13.30 -3.05
C ARG A 48 -7.53 -14.36 -2.01
N SER A 49 -7.90 -14.15 -0.73
CA SER A 49 -7.64 -15.08 0.38
C SER A 49 -6.16 -15.47 0.51
N ILE A 50 -5.25 -14.52 0.25
CA ILE A 50 -3.82 -14.73 0.45
C ILE A 50 -3.54 -14.82 1.95
N VAL A 51 -2.66 -15.73 2.36
CA VAL A 51 -2.31 -15.95 3.76
C VAL A 51 -0.81 -15.77 3.96
N GLY A 52 -0.42 -14.99 4.98
CA GLY A 52 0.98 -14.79 5.37
C GLY A 52 1.45 -13.33 5.33
N LYS A 53 2.78 -13.15 5.42
CA LYS A 53 3.43 -11.85 5.35
C LYS A 53 3.85 -11.56 3.90
N ILE A 54 3.42 -10.42 3.36
CA ILE A 54 3.86 -9.91 2.07
C ILE A 54 4.69 -8.66 2.31
N THR A 55 5.88 -8.61 1.73
CA THR A 55 6.74 -7.42 1.71
C THR A 55 6.94 -6.99 0.27
N ILE A 56 6.65 -5.73 -0.04
CA ILE A 56 6.80 -5.16 -1.38
C ILE A 56 7.25 -3.71 -1.29
N SER A 57 8.09 -3.23 -2.21
CA SER A 57 8.40 -1.80 -2.30
C SER A 57 7.27 -1.03 -2.98
N LEU A 58 7.09 0.25 -2.64
CA LEU A 58 6.10 1.08 -3.33
C LEU A 58 6.40 1.20 -4.83
N ASN A 59 7.67 1.22 -5.22
CA ASN A 59 8.06 1.28 -6.64
C ASN A 59 7.64 0.02 -7.39
N GLU A 60 7.84 -1.18 -6.82
CA GLU A 60 7.35 -2.43 -7.42
C GLU A 60 5.83 -2.45 -7.52
N LEU A 61 5.14 -1.93 -6.49
CA LEU A 61 3.70 -1.82 -6.48
C LEU A 61 3.19 -0.92 -7.61
N LYS A 62 3.79 0.28 -7.78
CA LYS A 62 3.47 1.23 -8.85
C LYS A 62 3.87 0.73 -10.24
N GLY A 63 4.91 -0.09 -10.34
CA GLY A 63 5.34 -0.70 -11.60
C GLY A 63 4.37 -1.78 -12.09
N THR A 64 3.57 -2.36 -11.19
CA THR A 64 2.67 -3.47 -11.50
C THR A 64 1.19 -3.07 -11.49
N TYR A 65 0.81 -2.14 -10.62
CA TYR A 65 -0.58 -1.76 -10.37
C TYR A 65 -0.75 -0.24 -10.40
N SER A 66 -1.93 0.18 -10.83
CA SER A 66 -2.42 1.55 -10.75
C SER A 66 -3.63 1.63 -9.80
N VAL A 67 -3.96 2.84 -9.33
CA VAL A 67 -5.16 3.04 -8.49
C VAL A 67 -6.44 2.61 -9.22
N GLN A 68 -6.46 2.75 -10.55
CA GLN A 68 -7.60 2.38 -11.38
C GLN A 68 -7.90 0.87 -11.35
N ASP A 69 -6.88 0.03 -11.15
CA ASP A 69 -7.05 -1.42 -11.01
C ASP A 69 -7.84 -1.83 -9.75
N PHE A 70 -7.99 -0.89 -8.81
CA PHE A 70 -8.67 -1.10 -7.53
C PHE A 70 -9.98 -0.33 -7.39
N LEU A 71 -10.36 0.47 -8.39
CA LEU A 71 -11.63 1.18 -8.41
C LEU A 71 -12.74 0.25 -8.95
N PRO A 72 -13.94 0.26 -8.35
CA PRO A 72 -15.08 -0.44 -8.93
C PRO A 72 -15.42 0.19 -10.29
N ALA A 73 -15.64 -0.67 -11.29
CA ALA A 73 -16.12 -0.29 -12.62
C ALA A 73 -17.54 0.28 -12.58
#